data_AF-C0XKF5-F1
#
_entry.id   AF-C0XKF5-F1
#
_cell.length_a   1.000
_cell.length_b   1.000
_cell.length_c   1.000
_cell.angle_alpha   90.00
_cell.angle_beta   90.00
_cell.angle_gamma   90.00
#
_symmetry.space_group_name_H-M   'P 1'
#
loop_
_entity.id
_entity.type
_entity.pdbx_description
1 polymer ?
#
loop_
_entity_poly.entity_id
_entity_poly.type
_entity_poly.pdbx_seq_one_letter_code
_entity_poly.pdbx_strand_id
1 'polypeptide(L)'
;MILHLLKCKEHRRVGINVNDLATVNVDEKMIEKNPYFSQADRIIALTNGSISGNLCQRLVDAVYDLAVSRDFDLILIESSGIVQPDMVAKFISRGKNTDGRRLSDSCRLDTNVTIVDGFRVLQQFMPGVGECN
;
A
#
# COMPACT_ATOMS: atom_id res chain seq x y z
N MET A 1 -10.90 -1.69 3.75
CA MET A 1 -10.76 -1.37 2.31
C MET A 1 -10.22 -2.56 1.50
N ILE A 2 -9.03 -3.06 1.81
CA ILE A 2 -8.33 -4.11 1.03
C ILE A 2 -9.20 -5.34 0.78
N LEU A 3 -9.90 -5.84 1.81
CA LEU A 3 -10.81 -6.98 1.65
C LEU A 3 -11.91 -6.76 0.60
N HIS A 4 -12.41 -5.53 0.48
CA HIS A 4 -13.41 -5.18 -0.53
C HIS A 4 -12.78 -5.14 -1.92
N LEU A 5 -11.57 -4.59 -2.06
CA LEU A 5 -10.83 -4.61 -3.33
C LEU A 5 -10.51 -6.04 -3.77
N LEU A 6 -10.17 -6.94 -2.85
CA LEU A 6 -9.95 -8.35 -3.15
C LEU A 6 -11.21 -9.04 -3.68
N LYS A 7 -12.37 -8.72 -3.11
CA LYS A 7 -13.65 -9.21 -3.63
C LYS A 7 -13.93 -8.74 -5.06
N CYS A 8 -13.48 -7.53 -5.42
CA CYS A 8 -13.72 -6.91 -6.72
C CYS A 8 -12.58 -7.11 -7.73
N LYS A 9 -11.52 -7.87 -7.39
CA LYS A 9 -10.33 -8.02 -8.25
C LYS A 9 -10.53 -8.90 -9.48
N GLU A 10 -11.72 -9.49 -9.63
CA GLU A 10 -12.06 -10.45 -10.68
C GLU A 10 -10.98 -11.56 -10.77
N HIS A 11 -10.41 -11.78 -11.96
CA HIS A 11 -9.37 -12.79 -12.22
C HIS A 11 -7.93 -12.25 -12.10
N ARG A 12 -7.73 -11.03 -11.58
CA ARG A 12 -6.39 -10.45 -11.45
C ARG A 12 -5.62 -11.03 -10.28
N ARG A 13 -4.33 -11.29 -10.50
CA ARG A 13 -3.34 -11.65 -9.48
C ARG A 13 -2.87 -10.38 -8.78
N VAL A 14 -3.01 -10.32 -7.47
CA VAL A 14 -2.74 -9.10 -6.70
C VAL A 14 -1.52 -9.31 -5.80
N GLY A 15 -0.52 -8.46 -5.97
CA GLY A 15 0.57 -8.29 -5.02
C GLY A 15 0.21 -7.18 -4.05
N ILE A 16 0.14 -7.47 -2.75
CA ILE A 16 -0.15 -6.47 -1.73
C ILE A 16 1.16 -6.12 -1.03
N ASN A 17 1.65 -4.91 -1.25
CA ASN A 17 2.75 -4.35 -0.48
C ASN A 17 2.18 -3.64 0.75
N VAL A 18 2.35 -4.26 1.92
CA VAL A 18 1.94 -3.69 3.20
C VAL A 18 3.18 -3.16 3.90
N ASN A 19 3.18 -1.87 4.21
CA ASN A 19 4.27 -1.25 4.95
C ASN A 19 4.01 -1.32 6.44
N ASP A 20 4.60 -2.28 7.16
CA ASP A 20 4.44 -2.38 8.61
C ASP A 20 5.71 -1.93 9.39
N LEU A 21 5.56 -0.84 10.16
CA LEU A 21 6.47 -0.44 11.23
C LEU A 21 5.81 -0.58 12.62
N ALA A 22 4.58 -1.07 12.72
CA ALA A 22 3.82 -1.20 13.94
C ALA A 22 3.23 -2.61 14.08
N THR A 23 4.09 -3.50 14.61
CA THR A 23 3.79 -4.70 15.39
C THR A 23 2.30 -5.03 15.54
N VAL A 24 1.92 -6.18 14.98
CA VAL A 24 0.60 -6.82 14.93
C VAL A 24 -0.17 -6.51 13.63
N ASN A 25 0.30 -7.12 12.54
CA ASN A 25 -0.42 -7.30 11.27
C ASN A 25 -1.66 -8.20 11.46
N VAL A 26 -2.69 -7.72 12.17
CA VAL A 26 -4.02 -8.38 12.21
C VAL A 26 -4.59 -8.47 10.80
N ASP A 27 -4.25 -7.49 9.95
CA ASP A 27 -4.71 -7.39 8.57
C ASP A 27 -4.16 -8.50 7.66
N GLU A 28 -2.89 -8.90 7.81
CA GLU A 28 -2.31 -9.97 6.98
C GLU A 28 -3.04 -11.30 7.18
N LYS A 29 -3.21 -11.73 8.44
CA LYS A 29 -3.97 -12.95 8.76
C LYS A 29 -5.44 -12.86 8.34
N MET A 30 -6.03 -11.68 8.38
CA MET A 30 -7.41 -11.46 7.95
C MET A 30 -7.54 -11.51 6.42
N ILE A 31 -6.55 -10.97 5.70
CA ILE A 31 -6.48 -11.02 4.24
C ILE A 31 -6.26 -12.46 3.76
N GLU A 32 -5.31 -13.19 4.36
CA GLU A 32 -5.02 -14.59 3.98
C GLU A 32 -6.21 -15.53 4.20
N LYS A 33 -7.01 -15.30 5.25
CA LYS A 33 -8.23 -16.09 5.53
C LYS A 33 -9.42 -15.68 4.67
N ASN A 34 -9.30 -14.64 3.85
CA ASN A 34 -10.40 -14.16 3.03
C ASN A 34 -10.66 -15.13 1.86
N PRO A 35 -11.92 -15.52 1.57
CA PRO A 35 -12.22 -16.45 0.49
C PRO A 35 -11.88 -15.93 -0.92
N TYR A 36 -11.68 -14.61 -1.06
CA TYR A 36 -11.28 -13.97 -2.31
C TYR A 36 -9.75 -13.82 -2.45
N PHE A 37 -8.99 -14.18 -1.42
CA PHE A 37 -7.53 -14.26 -1.47
C PHE A 37 -7.14 -15.64 -1.99
N SER A 38 -6.47 -15.68 -3.14
CA SER A 38 -6.14 -16.89 -3.88
C SER A 38 -4.68 -17.29 -3.71
N GLN A 39 -4.33 -18.53 -4.10
CA GLN A 39 -2.93 -18.97 -4.12
C GLN A 39 -2.04 -18.20 -5.11
N ALA A 40 -2.61 -17.42 -6.03
CA ALA A 40 -1.87 -16.55 -6.94
C ALA A 40 -1.65 -15.14 -6.36
N ASP A 41 -2.31 -14.79 -5.25
CA ASP A 41 -2.10 -13.53 -4.55
C ASP A 41 -0.96 -13.67 -3.53
N ARG A 42 -0.27 -12.56 -3.26
CA ARG A 42 0.82 -12.52 -2.29
C ARG A 42 0.75 -11.25 -1.46
N ILE A 43 0.94 -11.41 -0.16
CA ILE A 43 1.21 -10.29 0.74
C ILE A 43 2.72 -10.20 0.90
N ILE A 44 3.26 -9.01 0.73
CA ILE A 44 4.67 -8.71 0.80
C ILE A 44 4.82 -7.59 1.80
N ALA A 45 5.34 -7.95 2.97
CA ALA A 45 5.72 -6.98 3.96
C ALA A 45 7.00 -6.26 3.50
N LEU A 46 7.04 -4.94 3.65
CA LEU A 46 8.29 -4.20 3.62
C LEU A 46 9.12 -4.59 4.85
N THR A 47 9.92 -5.65 4.74
CA THR A 47 10.72 -6.14 5.85
C THR A 47 11.73 -5.09 6.31
N ASN A 48 11.80 -4.88 7.62
CA ASN A 48 12.73 -3.97 8.32
C ASN A 48 14.21 -4.41 8.26
N GLY A 49 14.59 -5.18 7.23
CA GLY A 49 15.96 -5.63 7.00
C GLY A 49 16.88 -4.45 6.71
N SER A 50 17.82 -4.23 7.62
CA SER A 50 18.88 -3.22 7.66
C SER A 50 19.33 -2.66 6.30
N ILE A 51 19.07 -1.38 6.06
CA ILE A 51 19.99 -0.37 5.51
C ILE A 51 19.30 0.98 5.68
N SER A 52 20.08 1.99 6.07
CA SER A 52 19.72 3.37 6.41
C SER A 52 19.13 4.18 5.23
N GLY A 53 18.13 3.64 4.53
CA GLY A 53 17.51 4.21 3.35
C GLY A 53 16.19 4.92 3.66
N ASN A 54 15.93 6.01 2.95
CA ASN A 54 14.65 6.71 2.95
C ASN A 54 13.50 5.71 2.71
N LEU A 55 12.47 5.73 3.55
CA LEU A 55 11.29 4.84 3.46
C LEU A 55 10.67 4.83 2.06
N CYS A 56 10.68 5.97 1.38
CA CYS A 56 10.19 6.09 0.02
C CYS A 56 11.05 5.32 -1.00
N GLN A 57 12.38 5.28 -0.82
CA GLN A 57 13.27 4.53 -1.70
C GLN A 57 13.04 3.03 -1.54
N ARG A 58 12.91 2.55 -0.30
CA ARG A 58 12.60 1.14 -0.01
C ARG A 58 11.27 0.70 -0.63
N LEU A 59 10.26 1.57 -0.58
CA LEU A 59 8.99 1.32 -1.26
C LEU A 59 9.16 1.23 -2.78
N VAL A 60 9.91 2.14 -3.40
CA VAL A 60 10.16 2.12 -4.84
C VAL A 60 10.88 0.83 -5.26
N ASP A 61 11.90 0.42 -4.50
CA ASP A 61 12.65 -0.81 -4.79
C ASP A 61 11.75 -2.05 -4.69
N ALA A 62 10.95 -2.16 -3.61
CA ALA A 62 10.05 -3.30 -3.44
C ALA A 62 8.96 -3.36 -4.52
N VAL A 63 8.39 -2.21 -4.91
CA VAL A 63 7.40 -2.16 -6.00
C VAL A 63 8.06 -2.46 -7.35
N TYR A 64 9.31 -2.04 -7.55
CA TYR A 64 10.08 -2.36 -8.75
C TYR A 64 10.27 -3.87 -8.89
N ASP A 65 10.72 -4.54 -7.85
CA ASP A 65 10.95 -6.00 -7.83
C ASP A 65 9.66 -6.77 -8.18
N LEU A 66 8.53 -6.31 -7.66
CA LEU A 66 7.22 -6.89 -7.99
C LEU A 66 6.77 -6.63 -9.42
N ALA A 67 7.02 -5.43 -9.92
CA ALA A 67 6.66 -5.09 -11.29
C ALA A 67 7.47 -5.90 -12.31
N VAL A 68 8.76 -6.14 -12.04
CA VAL A 68 9.62 -6.91 -12.96
C VAL A 68 9.39 -8.42 -12.89
N SER A 69 8.87 -8.96 -11.79
CA SER A 69 8.56 -10.40 -11.69
C SER A 69 7.43 -10.82 -12.64
N ARG A 70 6.53 -9.89 -13.01
CA ARG A 70 5.35 -10.13 -13.87
C ARG A 70 4.36 -11.17 -13.31
N ASP A 71 4.48 -11.49 -12.03
CA ASP A 71 3.59 -12.44 -11.34
C ASP A 71 2.25 -11.82 -10.95
N PHE A 72 2.15 -10.49 -10.97
CA PHE A 72 0.97 -9.74 -10.52
C PHE A 72 0.46 -8.80 -11.61
N ASP A 73 -0.86 -8.70 -11.69
CA ASP A 73 -1.55 -7.78 -12.61
C ASP A 73 -1.91 -6.47 -11.91
N LEU A 74 -1.93 -6.47 -10.57
CA LEU A 74 -2.18 -5.29 -9.74
C LEU A 74 -1.28 -5.31 -8.50
N ILE A 75 -0.69 -4.15 -8.18
CA ILE A 75 0.03 -3.94 -6.92
C ILE A 75 -0.81 -3.00 -6.05
N LEU A 76 -1.21 -3.46 -4.87
CA LEU A 76 -1.87 -2.63 -3.86
C LEU A 76 -0.83 -2.18 -2.84
N ILE A 77 -0.75 -0.88 -2.59
CA ILE A 77 0.16 -0.30 -1.59
C ILE A 77 -0.70 0.28 -0.47
N GLU A 78 -0.53 -0.23 0.74
CA GLU A 78 -1.14 0.36 1.94
C GLU A 78 -0.10 1.21 2.66
N SER A 79 -0.31 2.52 2.67
CA SER A 79 0.55 3.46 3.41
C SER A 79 0.09 3.54 4.87
N SER A 80 0.99 3.29 5.82
CA SER A 80 0.76 3.27 7.28
C SER A 80 0.46 4.64 7.93
N GLY A 81 -0.05 5.62 7.18
CA GLY A 81 -0.37 6.97 7.67
C GLY A 81 0.84 7.85 8.02
N ILE A 82 2.06 7.30 8.08
CA ILE A 82 3.30 8.05 8.35
C ILE A 82 3.71 8.91 7.16
N VAL A 83 3.52 8.39 5.94
CA VAL A 83 3.86 9.09 4.69
C VAL A 83 2.58 9.60 4.05
N GLN A 84 2.58 10.85 3.60
CA GLN A 84 1.41 11.43 2.94
C GLN A 84 1.13 10.71 1.60
N PRO A 85 -0.14 10.44 1.26
CA PRO A 85 -0.50 9.74 0.02
C PRO A 85 0.01 10.42 -1.26
N ASP A 86 0.12 11.76 -1.28
CA ASP A 86 0.64 12.50 -2.43
C ASP A 86 2.14 12.25 -2.64
N MET A 87 2.90 12.14 -1.54
CA MET A 87 4.33 11.82 -1.58
C MET A 87 4.52 10.40 -2.13
N VAL A 88 3.77 9.42 -1.62
CA VAL A 88 3.78 8.05 -2.14
C VAL A 88 3.48 8.04 -3.64
N ALA A 89 2.42 8.71 -4.08
CA ALA A 89 2.05 8.78 -5.49
C ALA A 89 3.16 9.38 -6.38
N LYS A 90 3.86 10.42 -5.91
CA LYS A 90 5.01 11.02 -6.63
C LYS A 90 6.16 10.02 -6.78
N PHE A 91 6.51 9.31 -5.71
CA PHE A 91 7.57 8.30 -5.74
C PHE A 91 7.21 7.10 -6.63
N ILE A 92 5.97 6.62 -6.60
CA ILE A 92 5.57 5.53 -7.50
C ILE A 92 5.52 5.99 -8.97
N SER A 93 5.06 7.21 -9.23
CA SER A 93 4.92 7.69 -10.61
C SER A 93 6.24 8.07 -11.28
N ARG A 94 7.24 8.51 -10.50
CA ARG A 94 8.50 9.10 -11.03
C ARG A 94 9.77 8.53 -10.39
N GLY A 95 9.62 7.60 -9.46
CA GLY A 95 10.73 7.03 -8.71
C GLY A 95 11.65 6.19 -9.58
N LYS A 96 12.88 6.07 -9.09
CA LYS A 96 13.89 5.17 -9.62
C LYS A 96 14.29 4.21 -8.53
N ASN A 97 14.53 2.96 -8.89
CA ASN A 97 15.12 2.01 -7.97
C ASN A 97 16.58 2.40 -7.65
N THR A 98 17.20 1.69 -6.70
CA THR A 98 18.58 1.94 -6.28
C THR A 98 19.61 1.82 -7.43
N ASP A 99 19.31 1.02 -8.47
CA ASP A 99 20.14 0.92 -9.69
C ASP A 99 19.88 2.03 -10.71
N GLY A 100 19.02 3.00 -10.40
CA GLY A 100 18.68 4.12 -11.28
C GLY A 100 17.65 3.82 -12.38
N ARG A 101 17.05 2.62 -12.38
CA ARG A 101 15.99 2.23 -13.33
C ARG A 101 14.66 2.84 -12.93
N ARG A 102 13.90 3.34 -13.90
CA ARG A 102 12.63 4.02 -13.63
C ARG A 102 11.54 2.99 -13.40
N LEU A 103 10.70 3.25 -12.39
CA LEU A 103 9.56 2.38 -12.12
C LEU A 103 8.53 2.42 -13.26
N SER A 104 8.41 3.58 -13.94
CA SER A 104 7.54 3.81 -15.10
C SER A 104 7.76 2.84 -16.26
N ASP A 105 8.93 2.22 -16.35
CA ASP A 105 9.29 1.32 -17.44
C ASP A 105 8.71 -0.10 -17.22
N SER A 106 8.35 -0.42 -15.97
CA SER A 106 7.86 -1.74 -15.56
C SER A 106 6.39 -1.71 -15.11
N CYS A 107 5.93 -0.63 -14.45
CA CYS A 107 4.54 -0.45 -14.03
C CYS A 107 4.13 1.03 -14.03
N ARG A 108 2.85 1.31 -13.76
CA ARG A 108 2.31 2.67 -13.65
C ARG A 108 1.44 2.81 -12.40
N LEU A 109 1.42 4.01 -11.82
CA LEU A 109 0.40 4.36 -10.84
C LEU A 109 -0.94 4.53 -11.58
N ASP A 110 -1.90 3.66 -11.28
CA ASP A 110 -3.22 3.70 -11.90
C ASP A 110 -4.19 4.58 -11.10
N THR A 111 -4.28 4.35 -9.79
CA THR A 111 -5.20 5.04 -8.91
C THR A 111 -4.54 5.35 -7.56
N ASN A 112 -4.75 6.56 -7.03
CA ASN A 112 -4.41 6.92 -5.65
C ASN A 112 -5.71 7.17 -4.87
N VAL A 113 -5.92 6.45 -3.77
CA VAL A 113 -7.15 6.52 -2.97
C VAL A 113 -6.80 7.01 -1.57
N THR A 114 -7.56 7.98 -1.07
CA THR A 114 -7.48 8.44 0.33
C THR A 114 -8.83 8.20 1.00
N ILE A 115 -8.82 7.51 2.14
CA ILE A 115 -10.02 7.28 2.95
C ILE A 115 -9.99 8.28 4.10
N VAL A 116 -11.11 8.98 4.30
CA VAL A 116 -11.27 10.00 5.33
C VAL A 116 -12.43 9.62 6.24
N ASP A 117 -12.16 9.51 7.54
CA ASP A 117 -13.20 9.41 8.57
C ASP A 117 -13.70 10.82 8.90
N GLY A 118 -14.86 11.18 8.36
CA GLY A 118 -15.44 12.51 8.52
C GLY A 118 -15.72 12.88 9.98
N PHE A 119 -16.10 11.92 10.82
CA PHE A 119 -16.38 12.19 12.23
C PHE A 119 -15.10 12.55 12.98
N ARG A 120 -14.03 11.76 12.78
CA ARG A 120 -12.72 12.05 13.40
C ARG A 120 -12.11 13.35 12.89
N VAL A 121 -12.25 13.64 11.60
CA VAL A 121 -11.82 14.93 11.02
C VAL A 121 -12.55 16.09 11.70
N LEU A 122 -13.87 16.02 11.83
CA LEU A 122 -14.65 17.06 12.51
C LEU A 122 -14.18 17.27 13.96
N GLN A 123 -13.93 16.20 14.70
CA GLN A 123 -13.41 16.32 16.08
C GLN A 123 -12.02 16.96 16.15
N GLN A 124 -11.14 16.70 15.17
CA GLN A 124 -9.80 17.30 15.13
C GLN A 124 -9.83 18.80 14.79
N PHE A 125 -10.71 19.22 13.87
CA PHE A 125 -10.79 20.62 13.43
C PHE A 125 -11.76 21.47 14.26
N MET A 126 -12.72 20.85 14.95
CA MET A 126 -13.71 21.50 15.81
C MET A 126 -13.80 20.80 17.16
N PRO A 127 -12.73 20.84 17.98
CA PRO A 127 -12.76 20.23 19.31
C PRO A 127 -13.85 20.89 20.17
N GLY A 128 -14.84 20.10 20.60
CA GLY A 128 -15.93 20.53 21.48
C GLY A 128 -17.32 20.66 20.82
N VAL A 129 -17.45 20.50 19.50
CA VAL A 129 -18.76 20.59 18.80
C VAL A 129 -19.33 19.20 18.46
N GLY A 130 -18.86 18.14 19.13
CA GLY A 130 -19.08 16.75 18.74
C GLY A 130 -19.62 15.83 19.83
N GLU A 131 -20.26 16.34 20.86
CA GLU A 131 -21.12 15.51 21.72
C GLU A 131 -22.45 15.28 20.98
N CYS A 132 -22.50 14.23 20.16
CA CYS A 132 -23.77 13.67 19.76
C CYS A 132 -24.32 12.87 20.94
N ASN A 133 -25.37 13.36 21.59
CA ASN A 133 -26.26 12.57 22.45
C ASN A 133 -26.80 11.34 21.70
#